data_AF-A0A502FC33-F1
#
_entry.id   AF-A0A502FC33-F1
#
_cell.length_a   1.000
_cell.length_b   1.000
_cell.length_c   1.000
_cell.angle_alpha   90.00
_cell.angle_beta   90.00
_cell.angle_gamma   90.00
#
_symmetry.space_group_name_H-M   'P 1'
#
loop_
_entity.id
_entity.type
_entity.pdbx_description
1 polymer ?
#
loop_
_entity_poly.entity_id
_entity_poly.type
_entity_poly.pdbx_seq_one_letter_code
_entity_poly.pdbx_strand_id
1 'polypeptide(L)'
;MGRARGGVYRDPGTAARRRARLDILLEGLEILPCDAPVVRCYGQIVATCGFSRPRILDRLIAATAITLGLTLVTINGDDFRDIPGLALEIWPAPAAQ
;
A
#
# COMPACT_ATOMS: atom_id res chain seq x y z
N MET A 1 10.20 16.61 10.53
CA MET A 1 9.39 17.28 9.48
C MET A 1 8.36 16.28 8.99
N GLY A 2 7.10 16.43 9.44
CA GLY A 2 6.05 15.41 9.27
C GLY A 2 5.12 15.68 8.08
N ARG A 3 4.81 14.64 7.31
CA ARG A 3 3.72 14.55 6.32
C ARG A 3 3.27 13.08 6.29
N ALA A 4 2.01 12.66 6.21
CA ALA A 4 0.71 13.32 6.27
C ALA A 4 -0.28 12.25 6.78
N ARG A 5 -1.10 12.58 7.79
CA ARG A 5 -2.29 11.78 8.17
C ARG A 5 -3.52 12.42 7.51
N GLY A 6 -4.42 11.61 6.94
CA GLY A 6 -5.80 12.01 6.66
C GLY A 6 -6.11 12.57 5.26
N GLY A 7 -6.10 11.74 4.20
CA GLY A 7 -6.50 12.16 2.85
C GLY A 7 -7.99 12.52 2.68
N VAL A 8 -8.86 12.06 3.58
CA VAL A 8 -10.32 12.29 3.47
C VAL A 8 -10.79 13.53 4.27
N TYR A 9 -10.03 13.97 5.28
CA TYR A 9 -10.40 15.11 6.15
C TYR A 9 -9.55 16.37 5.94
N ARG A 10 -8.63 16.36 4.96
CA ARG A 10 -7.66 17.46 4.78
C ARG A 10 -8.29 18.78 4.29
N ASP A 11 -9.48 18.72 3.69
CA ASP A 11 -10.23 19.87 3.21
C ASP A 11 -11.74 19.57 3.26
N PRO A 12 -12.53 20.27 4.09
CA PRO A 12 -13.96 19.99 4.26
C PRO A 12 -14.76 20.12 2.96
N GLY A 13 -14.36 21.04 2.06
CA GLY A 13 -15.04 21.29 0.80
C GLY A 13 -14.95 20.15 -0.22
N THR A 14 -13.89 19.32 -0.13
CA THR A 14 -13.69 18.17 -1.02
C THR A 14 -13.95 16.82 -0.36
N ALA A 15 -14.18 16.78 0.96
CA ALA A 15 -14.38 15.55 1.73
C ALA A 15 -15.56 14.71 1.22
N ALA A 16 -16.72 15.32 0.95
CA ALA A 16 -17.90 14.62 0.44
C ALA A 16 -17.66 14.01 -0.95
N ARG A 17 -17.01 14.76 -1.85
CA ARG A 17 -16.66 14.29 -3.19
C ARG A 17 -15.62 13.17 -3.17
N ARG A 18 -14.64 13.24 -2.25
CA ARG A 18 -13.64 12.17 -2.05
C ARG A 18 -14.29 10.92 -1.48
N ARG A 19 -15.25 11.06 -0.55
CA ARG A 19 -16.00 9.94 0.01
C ARG A 19 -16.80 9.21 -1.06
N ALA A 20 -17.62 9.92 -1.84
CA ALA A 20 -18.43 9.32 -2.91
C ALA A 20 -17.57 8.57 -3.95
N ARG A 21 -16.39 9.11 -4.31
CA ARG A 21 -15.45 8.44 -5.21
C ARG A 21 -14.82 7.19 -4.60
N LEU A 22 -14.49 7.23 -3.30
CA LEU A 22 -13.95 6.08 -2.58
C LEU A 22 -14.99 4.96 -2.50
N ASP A 23 -16.24 5.29 -2.22
CA ASP A 23 -17.32 4.30 -2.09
C ASP A 23 -17.54 3.55 -3.41
N ILE A 24 -17.62 4.27 -4.55
CA ILE A 24 -17.70 3.66 -5.89
C ILE A 24 -16.49 2.75 -6.18
N LEU A 25 -15.29 3.16 -5.77
CA LEU A 25 -14.08 2.39 -5.99
C LEU A 25 -14.08 1.10 -5.15
N LEU A 26 -14.58 1.16 -3.92
CA LEU A 26 -14.69 0.01 -3.03
C LEU A 26 -15.75 -1.01 -3.49
N GLU A 27 -16.78 -0.59 -4.22
CA GLU A 27 -17.77 -1.51 -4.80
C GLU A 27 -17.17 -2.43 -5.87
N GLY A 28 -16.12 -1.98 -6.56
CA GLY A 28 -15.48 -2.73 -7.66
C GLY A 28 -14.20 -3.49 -7.26
N LEU A 29 -13.72 -3.35 -6.02
CA LEU A 29 -12.44 -3.92 -5.59
C LEU A 29 -12.63 -5.01 -4.54
N GLU A 30 -11.84 -6.07 -4.67
CA GLU A 30 -11.72 -7.09 -3.64
C GLU A 30 -10.89 -6.56 -2.46
N ILE A 31 -11.42 -6.70 -1.24
CA ILE A 31 -10.72 -6.37 0.00
C ILE A 31 -10.00 -7.61 0.51
N LEU A 32 -8.67 -7.57 0.49
CA LEU A 32 -7.84 -8.68 0.93
C LEU A 32 -7.67 -8.68 2.45
N PRO A 33 -7.84 -9.84 3.13
CA PRO A 33 -7.64 -9.92 4.56
C PRO A 33 -6.16 -9.80 4.94
N CYS A 34 -5.88 -9.15 6.06
CA CYS A 34 -4.58 -9.20 6.72
C CYS A 34 -4.63 -10.22 7.84
N ASP A 35 -4.28 -11.47 7.53
CA ASP A 35 -4.39 -12.61 8.43
C ASP A 35 -3.01 -13.11 8.92
N ALA A 36 -3.00 -14.23 9.65
CA ALA A 36 -1.77 -14.77 10.24
C ALA A 36 -0.67 -15.10 9.21
N PRO A 37 -0.96 -15.73 8.04
CA PRO A 37 -0.01 -15.83 6.94
C PRO A 37 0.65 -14.50 6.55
N VAL A 38 -0.15 -13.45 6.32
CA VAL A 38 0.37 -12.12 5.95
C VAL A 38 1.29 -11.57 7.03
N VAL A 39 0.89 -11.64 8.30
CA VAL A 39 1.70 -11.12 9.41
C VAL A 39 3.02 -11.89 9.58
N ARG A 40 3.03 -13.20 9.31
CA ARG A 40 4.27 -14.00 9.30
C ARG A 40 5.21 -13.56 8.18
N CYS A 41 4.69 -13.37 6.96
CA CYS A 41 5.48 -12.87 5.84
C CYS A 41 6.04 -11.46 6.13
N TYR A 42 5.23 -10.56 6.71
CA TYR A 42 5.69 -9.26 7.17
C TYR A 42 6.87 -9.37 8.17
N GLY A 43 6.79 -10.30 9.12
CA GLY A 43 7.89 -10.58 10.06
C GLY A 43 9.19 -10.99 9.36
N GLN A 44 9.10 -11.82 8.32
CA GLN A 44 10.25 -12.20 7.49
C GLN A 44 10.83 -11.00 6.74
N ILE A 45 9.98 -10.16 6.13
CA ILE A 45 10.41 -8.93 5.46
C ILE A 45 11.14 -8.00 6.43
N VAL A 46 10.61 -7.81 7.65
CA VAL A 46 11.25 -6.98 8.68
C VAL A 46 12.58 -7.57 9.14
N ALA A 47 12.68 -8.90 9.27
CA ALA A 47 13.92 -9.57 9.63
C ALA A 47 15.01 -9.38 8.56
N THR A 48 14.63 -9.37 7.28
CA THR A 48 15.58 -9.19 6.17
C THR A 48 15.91 -7.71 5.89
N CYS A 49 14.90 -6.84 5.87
CA CYS A 49 15.05 -5.44 5.44
C CYS A 49 15.23 -4.46 6.62
N GLY A 50 15.22 -4.96 7.86
CA GLY A 50 15.32 -4.19 9.10
C GLY A 50 14.06 -3.38 9.43
N PHE A 51 13.72 -3.19 10.70
CA PHE A 51 12.49 -2.46 11.08
C PHE A 51 12.54 -0.97 10.70
N SER A 52 11.44 -0.46 10.13
CA SER A 52 11.28 0.96 9.79
C SER A 52 9.84 1.40 9.99
N ARG A 53 9.62 2.33 10.93
CA ARG A 53 8.28 2.81 11.27
C ARG A 53 7.53 3.45 10.08
N PRO A 54 8.18 4.26 9.21
CA PRO A 54 7.52 4.78 8.01
C PRO A 54 7.08 3.69 7.02
N ARG A 55 7.75 2.54 6.99
CA ARG A 55 7.53 1.47 6.00
C ARG A 55 6.61 0.35 6.48
N ILE A 56 5.94 0.52 7.63
CA ILE A 56 5.07 -0.52 8.21
C ILE A 56 3.96 -0.91 7.23
N LEU A 57 3.26 0.08 6.66
CA LEU A 57 2.14 -0.18 5.74
C LEU A 57 2.65 -0.74 4.41
N ASP A 58 3.72 -0.17 3.84
CA ASP A 58 4.31 -0.66 2.60
C ASP A 58 4.70 -2.14 2.71
N ARG A 59 5.33 -2.53 3.82
CA ARG A 59 5.73 -3.91 4.04
C ARG A 59 4.56 -4.84 4.34
N LEU A 60 3.48 -4.34 4.94
CA LEU A 60 2.24 -5.13 5.07
C LEU A 60 1.60 -5.37 3.70
N ILE A 61 1.55 -4.36 2.84
CA ILE A 61 1.05 -4.47 1.46
C ILE A 61 1.90 -5.47 0.67
N ALA A 62 3.23 -5.37 0.76
CA ALA A 62 4.15 -6.31 0.13
C ALA A 62 3.98 -7.74 0.66
N ALA A 63 3.82 -7.90 1.98
CA ALA A 63 3.57 -9.20 2.60
C ALA A 63 2.26 -9.83 2.12
N THR A 64 1.19 -9.04 1.96
CA THR A 64 -0.07 -9.49 1.37
C THR A 64 0.14 -9.97 -0.06
N ALA A 65 0.84 -9.19 -0.89
CA ALA A 65 1.12 -9.57 -2.27
C ALA A 65 1.93 -10.88 -2.38
N ILE A 66 3.00 -11.02 -1.58
CA ILE A 66 3.82 -12.25 -1.55
C ILE A 66 2.99 -13.44 -1.09
N THR A 67 2.21 -13.28 -0.01
CA THR A 67 1.42 -14.37 0.58
C THR A 67 0.36 -14.91 -0.39
N LEU A 68 -0.23 -14.03 -1.19
CA LEU A 68 -1.28 -14.37 -2.16
C LEU A 68 -0.75 -14.62 -3.57
N GLY A 69 0.57 -14.53 -3.80
CA GLY A 69 1.17 -14.71 -5.12
C GLY A 69 0.78 -13.64 -6.14
N LEU A 70 0.53 -12.40 -5.69
CA LEU A 70 0.10 -11.28 -6.51
C LEU A 70 1.29 -10.40 -6.94
N THR A 71 1.11 -9.67 -8.05
CA THR A 71 2.03 -8.58 -8.44
C THR A 71 1.61 -7.28 -7.78
N LEU A 72 2.52 -6.62 -7.07
CA LEU A 72 2.29 -5.30 -6.51
C LEU A 72 2.53 -4.24 -7.58
N VAL A 73 1.50 -3.48 -7.91
CA VAL A 73 1.59 -2.32 -8.80
C VAL A 73 1.78 -1.04 -7.97
N THR A 74 2.78 -0.22 -8.28
CA THR A 74 3.05 1.03 -7.55
C THR A 74 3.68 2.10 -8.44
N ILE A 75 3.47 3.36 -8.09
CA ILE A 75 4.20 4.50 -8.68
C ILE A 75 5.54 4.76 -7.96
N ASN A 76 5.70 4.28 -6.72
CA ASN A 76 6.86 4.50 -5.87
C ASN A 76 7.67 3.21 -5.75
N GLY A 77 8.17 2.69 -6.87
CA GLY A 77 8.83 1.37 -6.91
C GLY A 77 10.03 1.25 -5.97
N ASP A 78 10.79 2.33 -5.79
CA ASP A 78 12.01 2.34 -4.96
C ASP A 78 11.75 1.98 -3.50
N ASP A 79 10.50 2.13 -3.04
CA ASP A 79 10.10 1.75 -1.70
C ASP A 79 9.96 0.24 -1.49
N PHE A 80 9.99 -0.56 -2.56
CA PHE A 80 9.69 -1.99 -2.53
C PHE A 80 10.79 -2.86 -3.15
N ARG A 81 11.78 -2.25 -3.83
CA ARG A 81 12.84 -2.98 -4.55
C ARG A 81 13.74 -3.83 -3.66
N ASP A 82 13.81 -3.52 -2.36
CA ASP A 82 14.63 -4.24 -1.39
C ASP A 82 13.94 -5.47 -0.79
N ILE A 83 12.66 -5.72 -1.12
CA ILE A 83 11.86 -6.81 -0.55
C ILE A 83 12.03 -8.09 -1.38
N PRO A 84 12.66 -9.16 -0.84
CA PRO A 84 12.86 -10.39 -1.59
C PRO A 84 11.55 -11.13 -1.87
N GLY A 85 11.44 -11.71 -3.06
CA GLY A 85 10.27 -12.52 -3.46
C GLY A 85 9.04 -11.71 -3.85
N LEU A 86 9.09 -10.38 -3.82
CA LEU A 86 8.00 -9.53 -4.28
C LEU A 86 8.00 -9.39 -5.81
N ALA A 87 6.91 -9.82 -6.45
CA ALA A 87 6.63 -9.45 -7.84
C ALA A 87 6.18 -7.98 -7.86
N LEU A 88 6.92 -7.13 -8.59
CA LEU A 88 6.74 -5.67 -8.58
C LEU A 88 6.58 -5.13 -10.00
N GLU A 89 5.54 -4.35 -10.23
CA GLU A 89 5.32 -3.59 -11.46
C GLU A 89 5.27 -2.10 -11.14
N ILE A 90 6.12 -1.32 -11.81
CA ILE A 90 6.25 0.12 -11.56
C ILE A 90 5.53 0.87 -12.67
N TRP A 91 4.51 1.64 -12.30
CA TRP A 91 3.76 2.47 -13.25
C TRP A 91 4.22 3.92 -13.19
N PRO A 92 4.19 4.66 -14.32
CA PRO A 92 4.45 6.08 -14.31
C PRO A 92 3.36 6.81 -13.51
N ALA A 93 3.75 7.88 -12.82
CA ALA A 93 2.78 8.77 -12.20
C ALA A 93 1.82 9.30 -13.28
N PRO A 94 0.51 9.41 -12.98
CA PRO A 94 -0.43 9.99 -13.93
C PRO A 94 -0.01 11.41 -14.28
N ALA A 95 -0.14 11.78 -15.56
CA ALA A 95 0.13 13.14 -16.00
C ALA A 95 -0.68 14.14 -15.17
N ALA A 96 -0.05 15.24 -14.77
CA ALA A 96 -0.74 16.32 -14.07
C ALA A 96 -1.87 16.86 -14.98
N GLN A 97 -3.09 16.84 -14.47
CA GLN A 97 -4.26 17.48 -15.08
C GLN A 97 -4.37 18.92 -14.60
#